data_AF-A0A9D6Q6X2-F1
#
_entry.id   AF-A0A9D6Q6X2-F1
#
_cell.length_a   1.000
_cell.length_b   1.000
_cell.length_c   1.000
_cell.angle_alpha   90.00
_cell.angle_beta   90.00
_cell.angle_gamma   90.00
#
_symmetry.space_group_name_H-M   'P 1'
#
loop_
_entity.id
_entity.type
_entity.pdbx_description
1 polymer ?
#
loop_
_entity_poly.entity_id
_entity_poly.type
_entity_poly.pdbx_seq_one_letter_code
_entity_poly.pdbx_strand_id
1 'polypeptide(L)'
;MPRRAPTPKRAAARPTPPSRRKPLVPLSAVRAYLVAQSEVVAPEDIRTLLTQVDSIRHKAKLDMVQHPRFHRQVDVALELLVDHTAGECPQIPLYTVSLLAAALFYFIEPMDLIPDFIPRIGLTDDALMLELACQLGAPGLDRYCTFKSIATDGVFTRPGTLARRRS
;
A
#
# COMPACT_ATOMS: atom_id res chain seq x y z
N MET A 1 -62.22 49.06 -0.79
CA MET A 1 -61.02 48.85 0.07
C MET A 1 -60.66 47.36 0.03
N PRO A 2 -59.59 46.92 -0.66
CA PRO A 2 -59.22 45.50 -0.72
C PRO A 2 -58.42 45.08 0.53
N ARG A 3 -58.86 44.01 1.19
CA ARG A 3 -58.13 43.37 2.31
C ARG A 3 -56.94 42.58 1.75
N ARG A 4 -55.70 42.99 2.10
CA ARG A 4 -54.48 42.24 1.82
C ARG A 4 -54.49 40.91 2.59
N ALA A 5 -54.23 39.80 1.89
CA ALA A 5 -53.96 38.50 2.50
C ALA A 5 -52.55 38.49 3.15
N PRO A 6 -52.35 37.76 4.26
CA PRO A 6 -51.03 37.58 4.86
C PRO A 6 -50.19 36.56 4.06
N THR A 7 -48.93 36.89 3.82
CA THR A 7 -47.94 35.99 3.18
C THR A 7 -47.48 34.88 4.13
N PRO A 8 -47.16 33.67 3.63
CA PRO A 8 -46.70 32.59 4.48
C PRO A 8 -45.25 32.83 4.92
N LYS A 9 -45.00 32.61 6.21
CA LYS A 9 -43.70 32.74 6.89
C LYS A 9 -42.76 31.65 6.36
N ARG A 10 -41.71 32.05 5.62
CA ARG A 10 -40.68 31.18 5.06
C ARG A 10 -39.98 30.41 6.19
N ALA A 11 -40.18 29.10 6.26
CA ALA A 11 -39.51 28.21 7.20
C ALA A 11 -37.99 28.29 6.97
N ALA A 12 -37.24 28.57 8.02
CA ALA A 12 -35.78 28.60 7.98
C ALA A 12 -35.25 27.19 7.66
N ALA A 13 -34.48 27.07 6.59
CA ALA A 13 -33.81 25.84 6.20
C ALA A 13 -32.83 25.41 7.30
N ARG A 14 -32.94 24.15 7.73
CA ARG A 14 -32.05 23.51 8.71
C ARG A 14 -30.63 23.44 8.11
N PRO A 15 -29.56 23.77 8.85
CA PRO A 15 -28.21 23.66 8.32
C PRO A 15 -27.90 22.18 8.02
N THR A 16 -27.53 21.90 6.78
CA THR A 16 -27.03 20.59 6.34
C THR A 16 -25.74 20.25 7.09
N PRO A 17 -25.56 19.00 7.56
CA PRO A 17 -24.31 18.59 8.20
C PRO A 17 -23.13 18.73 7.21
N PRO A 18 -21.92 19.07 7.68
CA PRO A 18 -20.76 19.20 6.82
C PRO A 18 -20.51 17.88 6.08
N SER A 19 -20.38 17.93 4.76
CA SER A 19 -20.11 16.75 3.96
C SER A 19 -18.79 16.13 4.43
N ARG A 20 -18.85 14.85 4.83
CA ARG A 20 -17.68 14.06 5.19
C ARG A 20 -16.80 14.03 3.95
N ARG A 21 -15.68 14.75 3.94
CA ARG A 21 -14.77 14.81 2.79
C ARG A 21 -14.45 13.38 2.38
N LYS A 22 -14.85 12.99 1.17
CA LYS A 22 -14.49 11.69 0.60
C LYS A 22 -12.95 11.63 0.57
N PRO A 23 -12.33 10.50 0.91
CA PRO A 23 -10.88 10.35 0.74
C PRO A 23 -10.54 10.65 -0.73
N LEU A 24 -9.47 11.40 -0.96
CA LEU A 24 -9.09 11.85 -2.31
C LEU A 24 -8.77 10.67 -3.24
N VAL A 25 -8.46 9.49 -2.70
CA VAL A 25 -8.32 8.22 -3.43
C VAL A 25 -8.94 7.08 -2.59
N PRO A 26 -9.84 6.25 -3.15
CA PRO A 26 -10.37 5.10 -2.42
C PRO A 26 -9.35 3.94 -2.41
N LEU A 27 -9.25 3.21 -1.29
CA LEU A 27 -8.38 2.02 -1.15
C LEU A 27 -8.61 0.97 -2.25
N SER A 28 -9.83 0.90 -2.78
CA SER A 28 -10.17 0.02 -3.91
C SER A 28 -9.44 0.40 -5.20
N ALA A 29 -9.23 1.70 -5.45
CA ALA A 29 -8.49 2.16 -6.62
C ALA A 29 -7.00 1.83 -6.48
N VAL A 30 -6.42 2.07 -5.31
CA VAL A 30 -5.03 1.71 -4.99
C VAL A 30 -4.81 0.20 -5.16
N ARG A 31 -5.73 -0.61 -4.63
CA ARG A 31 -5.70 -2.06 -4.80
C ARG A 31 -5.79 -2.47 -6.27
N ALA A 32 -6.75 -1.94 -7.02
CA ALA A 32 -6.95 -2.30 -8.43
C ALA A 32 -5.73 -1.96 -9.26
N TYR A 33 -5.13 -0.79 -8.99
CA TYR A 33 -3.90 -0.35 -9.61
C TYR A 33 -2.73 -1.29 -9.30
N LEU A 34 -2.51 -1.63 -8.03
CA LEU A 34 -1.41 -2.51 -7.63
C LEU A 34 -1.53 -3.90 -8.27
N VAL A 35 -2.76 -4.43 -8.36
CA VAL A 35 -3.02 -5.70 -9.06
C VAL A 35 -2.71 -5.57 -10.55
N ALA A 36 -3.19 -4.51 -11.22
CA ALA A 36 -2.90 -4.28 -12.64
C ALA A 36 -1.39 -4.16 -12.91
N GLN A 37 -0.65 -3.47 -12.04
CA GLN A 37 0.80 -3.36 -12.15
C GLN A 37 1.48 -4.71 -11.96
N SER A 38 1.04 -5.53 -11.00
CA SER A 38 1.60 -6.86 -10.79
C SER A 38 1.46 -7.81 -11.99
N GLU A 39 0.51 -7.56 -12.89
CA GLU A 39 0.33 -8.35 -14.11
C GLU A 39 1.30 -7.96 -15.22
N VAL A 40 1.81 -6.72 -15.22
CA VAL A 40 2.73 -6.22 -16.25
C VAL A 40 4.20 -6.27 -15.83
N VAL A 41 4.49 -6.47 -14.53
CA VAL A 41 5.87 -6.61 -14.04
C VAL A 41 6.53 -7.83 -14.69
N ALA A 42 7.56 -7.56 -15.49
CA ALA A 42 8.40 -8.59 -16.10
C ALA A 42 9.53 -9.02 -15.14
N PRO A 43 10.08 -10.24 -15.30
CA PRO A 43 11.24 -10.69 -14.53
C PRO A 43 12.47 -9.79 -14.66
N GLU A 44 12.63 -9.13 -15.81
CA GLU A 44 13.73 -8.18 -16.03
C GLU A 44 13.55 -6.88 -15.22
N ASP A 45 12.31 -6.45 -14.97
CA ASP A 45 12.03 -5.28 -14.13
C ASP A 45 12.44 -5.55 -12.69
N ILE A 46 12.27 -6.79 -12.21
CA ILE A 46 12.75 -7.22 -10.90
C ILE A 46 14.28 -7.11 -10.82
N ARG A 47 15.01 -7.51 -11.87
CA ARG A 47 16.48 -7.37 -11.89
C ARG A 47 16.90 -5.91 -11.88
N THR A 48 16.22 -5.06 -12.64
CA THR A 48 16.45 -3.61 -12.63
C THR A 48 16.24 -3.04 -11.22
N LEU A 49 15.16 -3.44 -10.56
CA LEU A 49 14.87 -3.06 -9.18
C LEU A 49 15.98 -3.49 -8.21
N LEU A 50 16.51 -4.70 -8.38
CA LEU A 50 17.60 -5.22 -7.55
C LEU A 50 18.91 -4.43 -7.70
N THR A 51 19.14 -3.74 -8.83
CA THR A 51 20.31 -2.85 -8.97
C THR A 51 20.23 -1.60 -8.08
N GLN A 52 19.04 -1.26 -7.60
CA GLN A 52 18.76 -0.05 -6.82
C GLN A 52 18.40 -0.36 -5.35
N VAL A 53 18.72 -1.57 -4.89
CA VAL A 53 18.49 -2.04 -3.51
C VAL A 53 19.02 -1.06 -2.46
N ASP A 54 20.20 -0.48 -2.69
CA ASP A 54 20.80 0.45 -1.73
C ASP A 54 19.98 1.74 -1.60
N SER A 55 19.45 2.26 -2.72
CA SER A 55 18.57 3.42 -2.74
C SER A 55 17.24 3.13 -2.04
N ILE A 56 16.66 1.95 -2.29
CA ILE A 56 15.44 1.48 -1.62
C ILE A 56 15.69 1.39 -0.11
N ARG A 57 16.74 0.69 0.31
CA ARG A 57 17.06 0.53 1.75
C ARG A 57 17.38 1.86 2.41
N HIS A 58 18.07 2.77 1.72
CA HIS A 58 18.39 4.08 2.27
C HIS A 58 17.12 4.91 2.51
N LYS A 59 16.23 5.01 1.52
CA LYS A 59 14.95 5.69 1.69
C LYS A 59 14.10 5.02 2.79
N ALA A 60 14.01 3.68 2.79
CA ALA A 60 13.26 2.95 3.82
C ALA A 60 13.81 3.20 5.24
N LYS A 61 15.14 3.37 5.39
CA LYS A 61 15.79 3.74 6.66
C LYS A 61 15.45 5.14 7.12
N LEU A 62 15.31 6.11 6.21
CA LEU A 62 14.87 7.46 6.56
C LEU A 62 13.44 7.44 7.12
N ASP A 63 12.61 6.53 6.61
CA ASP A 63 11.20 6.42 6.98
C ASP A 63 10.95 5.49 8.19
N MET A 64 11.97 4.76 8.64
CA MET A 64 11.92 3.90 9.85
C MET A 64 11.46 4.63 11.10
N VAL A 65 11.80 5.93 11.21
CA VAL A 65 11.46 6.76 12.37
C VAL A 65 9.93 6.91 12.51
N GLN A 66 9.20 6.92 11.40
CA GLN A 66 7.74 7.08 11.37
C GLN A 66 7.03 5.72 11.27
N HIS A 67 7.61 4.74 10.58
CA HIS A 67 7.02 3.44 10.33
C HIS A 67 8.01 2.29 10.56
N PRO A 68 8.17 1.79 11.80
CA PRO A 68 9.17 0.76 12.13
C PRO A 68 8.94 -0.57 11.39
N ARG A 69 7.70 -0.86 10.97
CA ARG A 69 7.35 -2.06 10.19
C ARG A 69 7.70 -1.94 8.71
N PHE A 70 7.70 -0.72 8.16
CA PHE A 70 7.90 -0.47 6.74
C PHE A 70 9.27 -0.95 6.27
N HIS A 71 10.34 -0.64 7.01
CA HIS A 71 11.67 -1.12 6.65
C HIS A 71 11.76 -2.64 6.63
N ARG A 72 11.09 -3.31 7.57
CA ARG A 72 11.10 -4.77 7.67
C ARG A 72 10.31 -5.40 6.52
N GLN A 73 9.23 -4.76 6.09
CA GLN A 73 8.50 -5.15 4.88
C GLN A 73 9.37 -5.03 3.64
N VAL A 74 10.09 -3.91 3.50
CA VAL A 74 11.01 -3.68 2.40
C VAL A 74 12.12 -4.73 2.39
N ASP A 75 12.75 -5.00 3.53
CA ASP A 75 13.83 -5.98 3.60
C ASP A 75 13.36 -7.40 3.23
N VAL A 76 12.22 -7.85 3.76
CA VAL A 76 11.66 -9.17 3.41
C VAL A 76 11.25 -9.24 1.94
N ALA A 77 10.68 -8.16 1.39
CA ALA A 77 10.31 -8.09 -0.02
C ALA A 77 11.55 -8.17 -0.93
N LEU A 78 12.62 -7.47 -0.58
CA LEU A 78 13.90 -7.52 -1.30
C LEU A 78 14.55 -8.90 -1.21
N GLU A 79 14.58 -9.52 -0.03
CA GLU A 79 15.09 -10.89 0.14
C GLU A 79 14.33 -11.89 -0.73
N LEU A 80 12.99 -11.78 -0.76
CA LEU A 80 12.15 -12.62 -1.60
C LEU A 80 12.43 -12.43 -3.10
N LEU A 81 12.61 -11.19 -3.55
CA LEU A 81 12.94 -10.89 -4.94
C LEU A 81 14.32 -11.42 -5.33
N VAL A 82 15.32 -11.28 -4.46
CA VAL A 82 16.67 -11.85 -4.66
C VAL A 82 16.58 -13.36 -4.80
N ASP A 83 15.98 -14.04 -3.82
CA ASP A 83 15.82 -15.50 -3.83
C ASP A 83 15.02 -15.97 -5.05
N HIS A 84 14.05 -15.18 -5.51
CA HIS A 84 13.26 -15.48 -6.70
C HIS A 84 14.10 -15.41 -7.97
N THR A 85 14.90 -14.34 -8.15
CA THR A 85 15.80 -14.22 -9.30
C THR A 85 16.91 -15.26 -9.32
N ALA A 86 17.30 -15.77 -8.15
CA ALA A 86 18.24 -16.88 -8.01
C ALA A 86 17.59 -18.26 -8.25
N GLY A 87 16.25 -18.34 -8.28
CA GLY A 87 15.52 -19.60 -8.44
C GLY A 87 15.46 -20.46 -7.16
N GLU A 88 15.78 -19.89 -6.00
CA GLU A 88 15.85 -20.59 -4.70
C GLU A 88 14.47 -20.79 -4.04
N CYS A 89 13.43 -20.09 -4.53
CA CYS A 89 12.10 -20.11 -3.94
C CYS A 89 10.95 -20.42 -4.94
N PRO A 90 11.03 -21.49 -5.77
CA PRO A 90 10.00 -21.82 -6.77
C PRO A 90 8.62 -22.13 -6.17
N GLN A 91 8.54 -22.47 -4.89
CA GLN A 91 7.31 -22.70 -4.14
C GLN A 91 6.46 -21.44 -3.90
N ILE A 92 7.04 -20.25 -4.13
CA ILE A 92 6.38 -18.97 -3.90
C ILE A 92 5.62 -18.55 -5.17
N PRO A 93 4.31 -18.21 -5.07
CA PRO A 93 3.55 -17.78 -6.23
C PRO A 93 4.15 -16.53 -6.88
N LEU A 94 4.31 -16.56 -8.20
CA LEU A 94 4.76 -15.39 -8.99
C LEU A 94 3.91 -14.16 -8.72
N TYR A 95 2.60 -14.34 -8.53
CA TYR A 95 1.70 -13.26 -8.14
C TYR A 95 2.17 -12.48 -6.89
N THR A 96 2.68 -13.18 -5.86
CA THR A 96 3.22 -12.52 -4.67
C THR A 96 4.50 -11.77 -4.96
N VAL A 97 5.39 -12.35 -5.77
CA VAL A 97 6.64 -11.72 -6.21
C VAL A 97 6.32 -10.43 -6.97
N SER A 98 5.41 -10.49 -7.95
CA SER A 98 5.06 -9.35 -8.79
C SER A 98 4.34 -8.23 -8.02
N LEU A 99 3.51 -8.57 -7.03
CA LEU A 99 2.90 -7.56 -6.14
C LEU A 99 3.94 -6.77 -5.35
N LEU A 100 4.92 -7.47 -4.78
CA LEU A 100 6.00 -6.84 -4.01
C LEU A 100 6.93 -6.03 -4.91
N ALA A 101 7.26 -6.55 -6.09
CA ALA A 101 8.02 -5.83 -7.10
C ALA A 101 7.30 -4.54 -7.52
N ALA A 102 6.01 -4.59 -7.83
CA ALA A 102 5.21 -3.42 -8.22
C ALA A 102 5.19 -2.34 -7.11
N ALA A 103 5.03 -2.74 -5.85
CA ALA A 103 5.06 -1.80 -4.73
C ALA A 103 6.44 -1.18 -4.49
N LEU A 104 7.53 -1.93 -4.68
CA LEU A 104 8.89 -1.40 -4.56
C LEU A 104 9.31 -0.55 -5.76
N PHE A 105 8.79 -0.83 -6.95
CA PHE A 105 9.01 -0.01 -8.14
C PHE A 105 8.42 1.39 -7.96
N TYR A 106 7.21 1.47 -7.40
CA TYR A 106 6.57 2.73 -7.01
C TYR A 106 7.45 3.58 -6.07
N PHE A 107 8.17 2.93 -5.16
CA PHE A 107 9.03 3.59 -4.19
C PHE A 107 10.31 4.20 -4.82
N ILE A 108 10.80 3.63 -5.91
CA ILE A 108 11.97 4.14 -6.64
C ILE A 108 11.56 5.29 -7.56
N GLU A 109 10.53 5.05 -8.38
CA GLU A 109 10.08 5.95 -9.45
C GLU A 109 8.70 6.54 -9.13
N PRO A 110 8.60 7.44 -8.13
CA PRO A 110 7.30 8.00 -7.73
C PRO A 110 6.65 8.86 -8.82
N MET A 111 7.39 9.21 -9.88
CA MET A 111 6.96 10.15 -10.93
C MET A 111 6.25 9.49 -12.12
N ASP A 112 6.39 8.18 -12.34
CA ASP A 112 5.98 7.58 -13.63
C ASP A 112 4.58 6.95 -13.62
N LEU A 113 3.87 6.99 -12.48
CA LEU A 113 2.81 6.01 -12.23
C LEU A 113 1.56 6.54 -11.50
N ILE A 114 1.53 7.84 -11.12
CA ILE A 114 0.31 8.55 -10.73
C ILE A 114 0.29 9.95 -11.38
N PRO A 115 -0.57 10.20 -12.39
CA PRO A 115 -0.78 11.56 -12.87
C PRO A 115 -1.56 12.37 -11.83
N ASP A 116 -0.97 13.46 -11.30
CA ASP A 116 -1.63 14.66 -10.74
C ASP A 116 -2.71 14.54 -9.62
N PHE A 117 -2.75 13.50 -8.75
CA PHE A 117 -3.80 13.36 -7.71
C PHE A 117 -3.40 13.53 -6.23
N ILE A 118 -2.12 13.68 -5.87
CA ILE A 118 -1.71 13.86 -4.47
C ILE A 118 -1.08 15.25 -4.27
N PRO A 119 -1.90 16.31 -4.08
CA PRO A 119 -1.37 17.59 -3.64
C PRO A 119 -0.94 17.46 -2.17
N ARG A 120 0.36 17.25 -1.96
CA ARG A 120 1.09 17.65 -0.74
C ARG A 120 0.72 16.92 0.57
N ILE A 121 0.91 15.60 0.64
CA ILE A 121 1.23 14.85 1.88
C ILE A 121 2.19 13.71 1.50
N GLY A 122 3.45 13.81 1.94
CA GLY A 122 4.44 12.75 1.75
C GLY A 122 4.24 11.57 2.72
N LEU A 123 4.77 10.41 2.35
CA LEU A 123 5.02 9.22 3.20
C LEU A 123 3.86 8.28 3.50
N THR A 124 2.60 8.73 3.45
CA THR A 124 1.46 7.83 3.76
C THR A 124 1.15 6.85 2.63
N ASP A 125 1.50 7.19 1.38
CA ASP A 125 1.10 6.40 0.20
C ASP A 125 2.04 5.20 -0.07
N ASP A 126 3.36 5.34 0.15
CA ASP A 126 4.34 4.26 -0.06
C ASP A 126 4.16 3.10 0.92
N ALA A 127 3.96 3.42 2.21
CA ALA A 127 3.68 2.42 3.23
C ALA A 127 2.35 1.71 2.98
N LEU A 128 1.35 2.42 2.45
CA LEU A 128 0.06 1.85 2.07
C LEU A 128 0.20 0.90 0.88
N MET A 129 0.96 1.27 -0.15
CA MET A 129 1.23 0.43 -1.32
C MET A 129 1.92 -0.86 -0.93
N LEU A 130 2.97 -0.78 -0.11
CA LEU A 130 3.68 -1.96 0.37
C LEU A 130 2.83 -2.79 1.33
N GLU A 131 2.06 -2.17 2.23
CA GLU A 131 1.15 -2.90 3.12
C GLU A 131 0.06 -3.64 2.33
N LEU A 132 -0.53 -3.01 1.31
CA LEU A 132 -1.50 -3.66 0.43
C LEU A 132 -0.87 -4.80 -0.35
N ALA A 133 0.34 -4.63 -0.89
CA ALA A 133 1.07 -5.70 -1.56
C ALA A 133 1.29 -6.90 -0.63
N CYS A 134 1.74 -6.64 0.61
CA CYS A 134 1.91 -7.68 1.59
C CYS A 134 0.58 -8.35 1.99
N GLN A 135 -0.52 -7.61 2.07
CA GLN A 135 -1.84 -8.18 2.38
C GLN A 135 -2.37 -9.06 1.24
N LEU A 136 -2.23 -8.62 -0.02
CA LEU A 136 -2.65 -9.39 -1.20
C LEU A 136 -1.77 -10.61 -1.42
N GLY A 137 -0.46 -10.45 -1.22
CA GLY A 137 0.55 -11.50 -1.31
C GLY A 137 0.74 -12.33 -0.05
N ALA A 138 -0.09 -12.13 0.98
CA ALA A 138 0.08 -12.76 2.30
C ALA A 138 0.26 -14.29 2.24
N PRO A 139 -0.50 -15.05 1.41
CA PRO A 139 -0.30 -16.50 1.33
C PRO A 139 1.09 -16.90 0.80
N GLY A 140 1.66 -16.14 -0.13
CA GLY A 140 3.01 -16.37 -0.64
C GLY A 140 4.09 -15.92 0.34
N LEU A 141 3.90 -14.78 0.98
CA LEU A 141 4.78 -14.28 2.04
C LEU A 141 4.83 -15.23 3.24
N ASP A 142 3.70 -15.81 3.64
CA ASP A 142 3.64 -16.81 4.72
C ASP A 142 4.49 -18.03 4.38
N ARG A 143 4.44 -18.50 3.13
CA ARG A 143 5.28 -19.61 2.65
C ARG A 143 6.76 -19.23 2.65
N TYR A 144 7.08 -18.01 2.22
CA TYR A 144 8.46 -17.52 2.18
C TYR A 144 9.05 -17.35 3.58
N CYS A 145 8.31 -16.72 4.50
CA CYS A 145 8.72 -16.59 5.89
C CYS A 145 8.89 -17.96 6.55
N THR A 146 8.03 -18.93 6.23
CA THR A 146 8.19 -20.32 6.71
C THR A 146 9.46 -20.96 6.15
N PHE A 147 9.73 -20.79 4.86
CA PHE A 147 10.92 -21.31 4.19
C PHE A 147 12.22 -20.74 4.79
N LYS A 148 12.26 -19.43 5.06
CA LYS A 148 13.42 -18.73 5.62
C LYS A 148 13.47 -18.72 7.16
N SER A 149 12.47 -19.32 7.83
CA SER A 149 12.30 -19.24 9.29
C SER A 149 12.27 -17.80 9.84
N ILE A 150 11.69 -16.88 9.07
CA ILE A 150 11.53 -15.46 9.45
C ILE A 150 10.27 -15.30 10.29
N ALA A 151 10.38 -14.61 11.42
CA ALA A 151 9.22 -14.26 12.22
C ALA A 151 8.31 -13.29 11.42
N THR A 152 7.04 -13.68 11.21
CA THR A 152 6.03 -12.87 10.51
C THR A 152 5.55 -11.68 11.33
N ASP A 153 5.78 -11.70 12.64
CA ASP A 153 5.42 -10.63 13.58
C ASP A 153 6.17 -9.33 13.24
N GLY A 154 5.47 -8.45 12.51
CA GLY A 154 5.98 -7.14 12.09
C GLY A 154 6.23 -6.99 10.59
N VAL A 155 6.03 -8.04 9.78
CA VAL A 155 6.13 -7.98 8.31
C VAL A 155 4.76 -7.65 7.69
N PHE A 156 3.67 -8.25 8.15
CA PHE A 156 2.34 -7.84 7.67
C PHE A 156 1.26 -8.06 8.71
N THR A 157 0.22 -7.24 8.62
CA THR A 157 -0.92 -7.34 9.49
C THR A 157 -1.83 -8.43 8.93
N ARG A 158 -1.89 -9.62 9.56
CA ARG A 158 -2.94 -10.58 9.20
C ARG A 158 -4.30 -9.97 9.58
N PRO A 159 -5.31 -10.03 8.70
CA PRO A 159 -6.67 -9.67 9.08
C PRO A 159 -7.13 -10.63 10.20
N GLY A 160 -7.05 -10.18 11.46
CA GLY A 160 -7.44 -10.96 12.65
C GLY A 160 -6.47 -10.92 13.84
N THR A 161 -5.20 -10.51 13.69
CA THR A 161 -4.22 -10.58 14.80
C THR A 161 -4.28 -9.44 15.81
N LEU A 162 -5.09 -8.41 15.57
CA LEU A 162 -5.25 -7.29 16.52
C LEU A 162 -6.00 -7.66 17.81
N ALA A 163 -6.51 -8.89 17.93
CA ALA A 163 -7.27 -9.33 19.11
C ALA A 163 -6.44 -9.89 20.27
N ARG A 164 -5.10 -10.05 20.15
CA ARG A 164 -4.32 -10.84 21.14
C ARG A 164 -3.08 -10.18 21.73
N ARG A 165 -3.12 -8.86 21.94
CA ARG A 165 -2.19 -8.17 22.86
C ARG A 165 -2.96 -7.33 23.89
N ARG A 166 -3.60 -8.04 24.83
CA ARG A 166 -3.84 -7.58 26.19
C ARG A 166 -3.71 -8.79 27.10
N SER A 167 -2.57 -8.93 27.75
CA SER A 167 -2.33 -9.73 28.96
C SER A 167 -1.09 -9.16 29.62
#